data_AF-A0A7I7UKN0-F1
#
_entry.id   AF-A0A7I7UKN0-F1
#
_cell.length_a   1.000
_cell.length_b   1.000
_cell.length_c   1.000
_cell.angle_alpha   90.00
_cell.angle_beta   90.00
_cell.angle_gamma   90.00
#
_symmetry.space_group_name_H-M   'P 1'
#
loop_
_entity.id
_entity.type
_entity.pdbx_description
1 polymer ?
#
loop_
_entity_poly.entity_id
_entity_poly.type
_entity_poly.pdbx_seq_one_letter_code
_entity_poly.pdbx_strand_id
1 'polypeptide(L)'
;MKTYRLHRCDRNHKQHDAFMRCAYPKAAISGEGQFAVISRCTRPHVITLYTNPAAAQEDVDALVCDGLCVFDHEVVHLDLNHQQNWKHTHV
;
A
#
# COMPACT_ATOMS: atom_id res chain seq x y z
N MET A 1 -6.75 -16.95 9.98
CA MET A 1 -7.82 -15.93 10.12
C MET A 1 -7.15 -14.57 10.25
N LYS A 2 -7.24 -13.70 9.23
CA LYS A 2 -6.67 -12.35 9.30
C LYS A 2 -7.57 -11.51 10.19
N THR A 3 -7.18 -11.32 11.45
CA THR A 3 -7.87 -10.44 12.37
C THR A 3 -7.52 -9.00 11.98
N TYR A 4 -8.35 -8.37 11.17
CA TYR A 4 -8.28 -6.92 10.98
C TYR A 4 -8.62 -6.30 12.34
N ARG A 5 -7.60 -5.90 13.11
CA ARG A 5 -7.81 -5.11 14.31
C ARG A 5 -8.58 -3.88 13.85
N LEU A 6 -9.83 -3.76 14.30
CA LEU A 6 -10.67 -2.59 14.13
C LEU A 6 -10.00 -1.42 14.86
N HIS A 7 -8.95 -0.86 14.27
CA HIS A 7 -8.41 0.42 14.69
C HIS A 7 -9.46 1.46 14.32
N ARG A 8 -9.81 2.32 15.27
CA ARG A 8 -10.62 3.54 15.04
C ARG A 8 -9.77 4.57 14.29
N CYS A 9 -9.27 4.17 13.12
CA CYS A 9 -8.37 4.89 12.23
C CYS A 9 -9.01 6.18 11.68
N ASP A 10 -10.33 6.21 11.66
CA ASP A 10 -11.20 7.21 11.02
C ASP A 10 -10.90 8.64 11.47
N ARG A 11 -10.50 8.85 12.73
CA ARG A 11 -10.21 10.18 13.26
C ARG A 11 -8.74 10.58 13.25
N ASN A 12 -7.83 9.63 13.07
CA ASN A 12 -6.40 9.87 13.28
C ASN A 12 -5.56 9.89 12.02
N HIS A 13 -5.98 9.28 10.91
CA HIS A 13 -5.14 9.20 9.72
C HIS A 13 -5.53 10.27 8.70
N LYS A 14 -5.10 11.50 8.97
CA LYS A 14 -5.20 12.62 8.02
C LYS A 14 -4.19 12.52 6.87
N GLN A 15 -3.25 11.58 6.97
CA GLN A 15 -2.15 11.41 6.03
C GLN A 15 -2.07 9.93 5.61
N HIS A 16 -1.71 9.72 4.34
CA HIS A 16 -1.67 8.39 3.71
C HIS A 16 -0.55 7.50 4.27
N ASP A 17 0.59 8.09 4.63
CA ASP A 17 1.70 7.40 5.30
C ASP A 17 1.30 6.89 6.69
N ALA A 18 0.58 7.70 7.47
CA ALA A 18 0.06 7.31 8.77
C ALA A 18 -0.95 6.16 8.66
N PHE A 19 -1.82 6.21 7.64
CA PHE A 19 -2.74 5.11 7.32
C PHE A 19 -1.97 3.82 6.99
N MET A 20 -0.98 3.90 6.11
CA MET A 20 -0.20 2.73 5.70
C MET A 20 0.64 2.15 6.83
N ARG A 21 1.21 2.98 7.71
CA ARG A 21 1.92 2.52 8.92
C ARG A 21 0.99 1.79 9.88
N CYS A 22 -0.27 2.20 9.95
CA CYS A 22 -1.27 1.50 10.74
C CYS A 22 -1.70 0.16 10.09
N ALA A 23 -1.95 0.15 8.79
CA ALA A 23 -2.38 -1.05 8.06
C ALA A 23 -1.26 -2.09 7.94
N TYR A 24 -0.01 -1.63 7.80
CA TYR A 24 1.19 -2.45 7.60
C TYR A 24 2.28 -2.09 8.61
N PRO A 25 2.10 -2.39 9.92
CA PRO A 25 3.01 -1.96 10.99
C PRO A 25 4.41 -2.57 10.91
N LYS A 26 4.58 -3.61 10.10
CA LYS A 26 5.86 -4.27 9.86
C LYS A 26 6.48 -3.92 8.51
N ALA A 27 5.84 -3.09 7.69
CA ALA A 27 6.37 -2.71 6.38
C ALA A 27 7.35 -1.55 6.49
N ALA A 28 8.32 -1.51 5.59
CA ALA A 28 9.12 -0.31 5.33
C ALA A 28 8.30 0.61 4.43
N ILE A 29 7.93 1.79 4.93
CA ILE A 29 7.10 2.76 4.20
C ILE A 29 7.90 4.01 3.89
N SER A 30 7.97 4.39 2.62
CA SER A 30 8.64 5.59 2.12
C SER A 30 7.74 6.38 1.15
N GLY A 31 8.11 7.63 0.89
CA GLY A 31 7.36 8.51 -0.01
C GLY A 31 6.11 9.11 0.62
N GLU A 32 5.35 9.84 -0.20
CA GLU A 32 4.10 10.49 0.17
C GLU A 32 3.10 10.45 -0.98
N GLY A 33 1.81 10.37 -0.65
CA GLY A 33 0.71 10.46 -1.61
C GLY A 33 -0.32 9.33 -1.49
N GLN A 34 -1.32 9.40 -2.37
CA GLN A 34 -2.50 8.53 -2.33
C GLN A 34 -2.35 7.24 -3.13
N PHE A 35 -1.23 7.04 -3.84
CA PHE A 35 -0.97 5.80 -4.56
C PHE A 35 0.15 5.06 -3.85
N ALA A 36 -0.05 3.80 -3.51
CA ALA A 36 0.96 2.98 -2.87
C ALA A 36 1.36 1.84 -3.78
N VAL A 37 2.67 1.66 -3.98
CA VAL A 37 3.25 0.45 -4.55
C VAL A 37 3.60 -0.46 -3.39
N ILE A 38 2.96 -1.62 -3.31
CA ILE A 38 3.22 -2.62 -2.27
C ILE A 38 4.02 -3.76 -2.91
N SER A 39 5.25 -3.93 -2.44
CA SER A 39 6.09 -5.07 -2.78
C SER A 39 5.96 -6.19 -1.76
N ARG A 40 5.46 -7.34 -2.22
CA ARG A 40 5.29 -8.54 -1.41
C ARG A 40 6.38 -9.58 -1.60
N CYS A 41 7.35 -9.32 -2.47
CA CYS A 41 8.49 -10.22 -2.73
C CYS A 41 9.30 -10.54 -1.47
N THR A 42 9.45 -9.55 -0.58
CA THR A 42 10.32 -9.64 0.58
C THR A 42 9.54 -9.41 1.87
N ARG A 43 10.10 -9.90 2.98
CA ARG A 43 9.65 -9.58 4.33
C ARG A 43 10.79 -8.84 5.05
N PRO A 44 10.54 -7.66 5.62
CA PRO A 44 9.28 -6.91 5.64
C PRO A 44 8.84 -6.42 4.26
N HIS A 45 7.52 -6.25 4.06
CA HIS A 45 7.00 -5.65 2.83
C HIS A 45 7.53 -4.24 2.64
N VAL A 46 7.85 -3.86 1.41
CA VAL A 46 8.27 -2.50 1.06
C VAL A 46 7.07 -1.80 0.44
N ILE A 47 6.78 -0.58 0.89
CA ILE A 47 5.65 0.22 0.45
C ILE A 47 6.17 1.60 0.10
N THR A 48 6.01 2.00 -1.15
CA THR A 48 6.39 3.34 -1.61
C THR A 48 5.15 4.12 -2.00
N LEU A 49 5.04 5.35 -1.52
CA LEU A 49 3.90 6.23 -1.77
C LEU A 49 4.22 7.27 -2.84
N TYR A 50 3.25 7.49 -3.71
CA TYR A 50 3.29 8.40 -4.86
C TYR A 50 2.07 9.31 -4.87
N THR A 51 2.27 10.54 -5.32
CA THR A 51 1.20 11.50 -5.59
C THR A 51 0.58 11.31 -6.97
N ASN A 52 1.31 10.72 -7.91
CA ASN A 52 0.92 10.51 -9.30
C ASN A 52 0.77 9.01 -9.61
N PRO A 53 -0.38 8.55 -10.15
CA PRO A 53 -0.55 7.13 -10.49
C PRO A 53 0.39 6.66 -11.60
N ALA A 54 0.76 7.54 -12.55
CA ALA A 54 1.70 7.17 -13.61
C ALA A 54 3.08 6.83 -13.05
N ALA A 55 3.56 7.61 -12.07
CA ALA A 55 4.84 7.34 -11.40
C ALA A 55 4.81 6.04 -10.60
N ALA A 56 3.67 5.72 -9.95
CA ALA A 56 3.50 4.45 -9.25
C ALA A 56 3.50 3.25 -10.21
N GLN A 57 2.88 3.40 -11.38
CA GLN A 57 2.85 2.36 -12.41
C GLN A 57 4.23 2.15 -13.03
N GLU A 58 4.92 3.24 -13.40
CA GLU A 58 6.29 3.18 -13.90
C GLU A 58 7.23 2.50 -12.91
N ASP A 59 7.07 2.80 -11.61
CA ASP A 59 7.85 2.15 -10.56
C ASP A 59 7.54 0.65 -10.51
N VAL A 60 6.27 0.22 -10.48
CA VAL A 60 5.90 -1.20 -10.48
C VAL A 60 6.41 -1.94 -11.71
N ASP A 61 6.32 -1.33 -12.89
CA ASP A 61 6.77 -1.92 -14.14
C ASP A 61 8.31 -2.05 -14.19
N ALA A 62 9.02 -1.13 -13.51
CA ALA A 62 10.47 -1.16 -13.38
C ALA A 62 10.94 -1.96 -12.15
N LEU A 63 10.08 -2.26 -11.18
CA LEU A 63 10.45 -2.79 -9.88
C LEU A 63 10.90 -4.25 -10.02
N VAL A 64 12.19 -4.47 -9.87
CA VAL A 64 12.77 -5.80 -9.70
C VAL A 64 13.22 -5.89 -8.25
N CYS A 65 12.52 -6.70 -7.43
CA CYS A 65 12.91 -7.01 -6.05
C CYS A 65 14.18 -7.86 -5.98
N ASP A 66 15.32 -7.37 -6.46
CA ASP A 66 16.57 -8.12 -6.51
C ASP A 66 16.36 -9.58 -7.01
N GLY A 67 17.17 -10.54 -6.54
CA GLY A 67 17.08 -11.95 -6.91
C GLY A 67 15.92 -12.73 -6.27
N LEU A 68 15.04 -12.09 -5.51
CA LEU A 68 13.89 -12.74 -4.83
C LEU A 68 12.54 -12.26 -5.39
N CYS A 69 12.57 -11.56 -6.54
CA CYS A 69 11.37 -11.07 -7.17
C CYS A 69 10.49 -12.22 -7.66
N VAL A 70 9.30 -12.30 -7.08
CA VAL A 70 8.21 -13.18 -7.55
C VAL A 70 7.15 -12.39 -8.34
N PHE A 71 7.46 -11.13 -8.69
CA PHE A 71 6.57 -10.19 -9.38
C PHE A 71 5.21 -9.99 -8.66
N ASP A 72 5.17 -10.19 -7.35
CA ASP A 72 4.00 -9.92 -6.51
C ASP A 72 4.06 -8.45 -6.02
N HIS A 73 3.81 -7.56 -6.97
CA HIS A 73 3.71 -6.12 -6.78
C HIS A 73 2.31 -5.64 -7.12
N GLU A 74 1.77 -4.73 -6.32
CA GLU A 74 0.46 -4.13 -6.58
C GLU A 74 0.51 -2.62 -6.40
N VAL A 75 -0.14 -1.89 -7.32
CA VAL A 75 -0.47 -0.47 -7.13
C VAL A 75 -1.84 -0.41 -6.48
N VAL A 76 -1.96 0.29 -5.35
CA VAL A 76 -3.24 0.53 -4.68
C VAL A 76 -3.50 2.02 -4.53
N HIS A 77 -4.75 2.43 -4.71
CA HIS A 77 -5.21 3.78 -4.38
C HIS A 77 -5.70 3.81 -2.93
N LEU A 78 -5.22 4.78 -2.17
CA LEU A 78 -5.52 4.99 -0.77
C LEU A 78 -6.60 6.07 -0.65
N ASP A 79 -7.81 5.64 -0.33
CA ASP A 79 -8.90 6.55 0.01
C ASP A 79 -9.05 6.65 1.53
N LEU A 80 -8.60 7.77 2.10
CA LEU A 80 -8.69 8.04 3.55
C LEU A 80 -10.13 8.36 4.00
N ASN A 81 -11.03 8.68 3.07
CA ASN A 81 -12.42 9.04 3.34
C ASN A 81 -13.41 7.88 3.13
N HIS A 82 -12.97 6.75 2.57
CA HIS A 82 -13.87 5.63 2.29
C HIS A 82 -14.18 4.80 3.55
N GLN A 83 -15.21 5.24 4.28
CA GLN A 83 -16.11 4.28 4.89
C GLN A 83 -16.86 3.56 3.76
N GLN A 84 -16.79 2.22 3.76
CA GLN A 84 -17.71 1.26 3.09
C GLN A 84 -17.23 0.61 1.76
N ASN A 85 -17.42 -0.71 1.70
CA ASN A 85 -17.36 -1.59 0.52
C ASN A 85 -16.00 -1.92 -0.11
N TRP A 86 -15.23 -2.76 0.57
CA TRP A 86 -14.34 -3.71 -0.12
C TRP A 86 -15.19 -4.76 -0.85
N LYS A 87 -15.66 -4.44 -2.06
CA LYS A 87 -16.04 -5.46 -3.04
C LYS A 87 -14.84 -5.67 -3.95
N HIS A 88 -14.15 -6.79 -3.73
CA HIS A 88 -13.21 -7.38 -4.70
C HIS A 88 -13.82 -7.28 -6.10
N THR A 89 -13.21 -6.48 -6.97
CA THR A 89 -13.43 -6.62 -8.42
C THR A 89 -12.25 -7.44 -8.91
N HIS A 90 -12.44 -8.76 -8.94
CA HIS A 90 -11.61 -9.63 -9.78
C HIS A 90 -12.05 -9.36 -11.21
N VAL A 91 -11.11 -8.91 -12.04
CA VAL A 91 -11.23 -8.99 -13.51
C VAL A 91 -10.64 -10.31 -13.95
#